data_AF-A0A1H0JNW9-F1
#
_entry.id   AF-A0A1H0JNW9-F1
#
_cell.length_a   1.000
_cell.length_b   1.000
_cell.length_c   1.000
_cell.angle_alpha   90.00
_cell.angle_beta   90.00
_cell.angle_gamma   90.00
#
_symmetry.space_group_name_H-M   'P 1'
#
loop_
_entity.id
_entity.type
_entity.pdbx_description
1 polymer ?
#
loop_
_entity_poly.entity_id
_entity_poly.type
_entity_poly.pdbx_seq_one_letter_code
_entity_poly.pdbx_strand_id
1 'polypeptide(L)'
;MNTSYKFLIYLTAVTILLVGGCKKEREIAAPAPGISGLDAEYYVVVKEAMLLKPAIENKVDSLVWHLNGKRVANAMEYNFRAPAEPGTYSLVVIAYNSGNVFQKVVKITTGRYLNFQTTTNTILALEASQKFAGQNDLKWEVLSPSSERYSLAATNTTSAMFATVDRGVYKLKISSGSLADTLLVTVRQPERLASAYIAKVFDYLPAPGQFVNELPKYISGDTHETMVGKAGKELVGENANTISLGGWGGYVVLGFDHTIVNVAGRRDFRIHGNAFGAAANPRPNAPFGGSSEPGIVMVAYDKNKNGKPDEDEWYEIKGSGNLSAEKELWYAIAVGKNNDVRTFRSYEMTYDRPATESPVGTPQNNISIANYIRWTDNQGQQGYKVKNTFHAQSYYPAWVKDDKITYKGVRLARNGIEESGQGSYYVQYGFSYGYVDNYPNVHDNSGIDIEWAIDKNGNKVTLPGIDFVKVYTGVDQENGWLGEASTEIGRGEDLHLLGTKIETIK
;
A
#
# COMPACT_ATOMS: atom_id res chain seq x y z
N MET A 1 -23.84 22.72 38.68
CA MET A 1 -25.28 22.75 38.34
C MET A 1 -25.45 22.12 36.98
N ASN A 2 -26.10 20.95 36.96
CA ASN A 2 -26.34 20.11 35.79
C ASN A 2 -27.41 20.75 34.89
N THR A 3 -27.12 20.87 33.59
CA THR A 3 -28.16 20.92 32.56
C THR A 3 -27.76 20.00 31.42
N SER A 4 -28.39 18.83 31.45
CA SER A 4 -28.31 17.76 30.46
C SER A 4 -29.03 18.19 29.18
N TYR A 5 -28.31 18.29 28.06
CA TYR A 5 -28.93 18.42 26.74
C TYR A 5 -29.39 17.04 26.26
N LYS A 6 -30.70 16.81 26.29
CA LYS A 6 -31.33 15.62 25.69
C LYS A 6 -31.32 15.76 24.16
N PHE A 7 -30.61 14.86 23.50
CA PHE A 7 -30.68 14.64 22.06
C PHE A 7 -32.07 14.06 21.73
N LEU A 8 -32.88 14.79 20.95
CA LEU A 8 -34.11 14.27 20.37
C LEU A 8 -33.78 13.73 18.97
N ILE A 9 -33.71 12.40 18.85
CA ILE A 9 -33.65 11.72 17.55
C ILE A 9 -35.07 11.77 16.98
N TYR A 10 -35.28 12.57 15.92
CA TYR A 10 -36.56 12.60 15.21
C TYR A 10 -36.68 11.38 14.28
N LEU A 11 -37.72 10.58 14.52
CA LEU A 11 -38.18 9.48 13.67
C LEU A 11 -38.57 9.99 12.27
N THR A 12 -38.12 9.29 11.23
CA THR A 12 -38.71 9.34 9.89
C THR A 12 -40.10 8.71 9.95
N ALA A 13 -41.16 9.52 9.96
CA ALA A 13 -42.54 9.05 9.94
C ALA A 13 -43.15 9.22 8.54
N VAL A 14 -43.38 8.11 7.85
CA VAL A 14 -44.25 8.06 6.66
C VAL A 14 -45.68 7.86 7.17
N THR A 15 -46.54 8.87 7.03
CA THR A 15 -47.95 8.79 7.45
C THR A 15 -48.82 8.73 6.21
N ILE A 16 -49.47 7.59 5.95
CA ILE A 16 -50.45 7.42 4.86
C ILE A 16 -51.85 7.41 5.48
N LEU A 17 -52.65 8.44 5.18
CA LEU A 17 -54.08 8.49 5.50
C LEU A 17 -54.88 8.14 4.23
N LEU A 18 -55.60 7.00 4.27
CA LEU A 18 -56.58 6.62 3.24
C LEU A 18 -57.98 6.97 3.74
N VAL A 19 -58.63 7.95 3.10
CA VAL A 19 -60.09 8.17 3.20
C VAL A 19 -60.66 8.08 1.79
N GLY A 20 -61.72 7.27 1.64
CA GLY A 20 -62.28 6.89 0.35
C GLY A 20 -63.22 7.93 -0.29
N GLY A 21 -63.26 7.86 -1.63
CA GLY A 21 -64.50 8.02 -2.41
C GLY A 21 -64.78 9.38 -3.06
N CYS A 22 -64.16 9.67 -4.22
CA CYS A 22 -64.83 10.25 -5.40
C CYS A 22 -63.90 10.23 -6.63
N LYS A 23 -64.40 9.76 -7.79
CA LYS A 23 -63.65 9.64 -9.06
C LYS A 23 -63.29 11.03 -9.63
N LYS A 24 -62.07 11.50 -9.34
CA LYS A 24 -61.29 12.37 -10.24
C LYS A 24 -60.23 11.48 -10.90
N GLU A 25 -59.82 11.83 -12.12
CA GLU A 25 -58.67 11.20 -12.80
C GLU A 25 -57.54 10.99 -11.78
N ARG A 26 -57.07 9.74 -11.67
CA ARG A 26 -56.08 9.34 -10.68
C ARG A 26 -54.74 9.90 -11.14
N GLU A 27 -54.47 11.14 -10.75
CA GLU A 27 -53.17 11.79 -10.91
C GLU A 27 -52.12 10.81 -10.37
N ILE A 28 -51.24 10.33 -11.24
CA ILE A 28 -50.18 9.40 -10.83
C ILE A 28 -49.33 10.19 -9.85
N ALA A 29 -49.32 9.77 -8.58
CA ALA A 29 -48.58 10.45 -7.54
C ALA A 29 -47.12 10.59 -7.98
N ALA A 30 -46.62 11.82 -7.99
CA ALA A 30 -45.24 12.08 -8.36
C ALA A 30 -44.32 11.30 -7.40
N PRO A 31 -43.23 10.68 -7.90
CA PRO A 31 -42.26 10.02 -7.03
C PRO A 31 -41.67 11.03 -6.03
N ALA A 32 -41.41 10.60 -4.79
CA ALA A 32 -40.87 11.48 -3.77
C ALA A 32 -39.52 12.11 -4.21
N PRO A 33 -39.27 13.38 -3.91
CA PRO A 33 -38.01 14.02 -4.28
C PRO A 33 -36.85 13.42 -3.45
N GLY A 34 -35.72 13.15 -4.10
CA GLY A 34 -34.48 12.74 -3.44
C GLY A 34 -33.49 13.91 -3.36
N ILE A 35 -32.78 14.05 -2.23
CA ILE A 35 -31.73 15.05 -2.03
C ILE A 35 -30.39 14.33 -1.80
N SER A 36 -29.51 14.40 -2.79
CA SER A 36 -28.14 13.89 -2.75
C SER A 36 -27.13 15.03 -2.99
N GLY A 37 -25.83 14.72 -3.05
CA GLY A 37 -24.78 15.72 -3.30
C GLY A 37 -24.45 16.71 -2.17
N LEU A 38 -25.11 16.59 -1.01
CA LEU A 38 -24.73 17.31 0.22
C LEU A 38 -24.10 16.35 1.24
N ASP A 39 -23.03 16.79 1.89
CA ASP A 39 -22.41 16.10 3.01
C ASP A 39 -23.25 16.29 4.29
N ALA A 40 -23.11 15.39 5.27
CA ALA A 40 -23.84 15.48 6.54
C ALA A 40 -23.33 16.62 7.44
N GLU A 41 -22.05 16.99 7.30
CA GLU A 41 -21.40 18.05 8.05
C GLU A 41 -20.49 18.89 7.15
N TYR A 42 -20.46 20.20 7.41
CA TYR A 42 -19.56 21.16 6.79
C TYR A 42 -18.88 22.01 7.85
N TYR A 43 -17.71 22.54 7.51
CA TYR A 43 -17.01 23.49 8.34
C TYR A 43 -16.62 24.71 7.50
N VAL A 44 -16.84 25.90 8.06
CA VAL A 44 -16.68 27.16 7.34
C VAL A 44 -15.85 28.12 8.18
N VAL A 45 -14.89 28.81 7.58
CA VAL A 45 -14.14 29.84 8.32
C VAL A 45 -15.06 31.02 8.61
N VAL A 46 -14.94 31.59 9.80
CA VAL A 46 -15.72 32.77 10.20
C VAL A 46 -15.62 33.87 9.13
N LYS A 47 -16.75 34.53 8.84
CA LYS A 47 -16.91 35.56 7.79
C LYS A 47 -16.84 35.07 6.33
N GLU A 48 -16.51 33.81 6.07
CA GLU A 48 -16.57 33.25 4.71
C GLU A 48 -17.98 32.81 4.32
N ALA A 49 -18.15 32.47 3.03
CA ALA A 49 -19.40 31.96 2.48
C ALA A 49 -19.19 30.59 1.84
N MET A 50 -20.22 29.76 1.86
CA MET A 50 -20.22 28.41 1.29
C MET A 50 -21.51 28.20 0.48
N LEU A 51 -21.35 27.90 -0.81
CA LEU A 51 -22.45 27.55 -1.69
C LEU A 51 -22.80 26.06 -1.55
N LEU A 52 -24.04 25.79 -1.19
CA LEU A 52 -24.61 24.45 -1.08
C LEU A 52 -25.54 24.19 -2.26
N LYS A 53 -25.19 23.19 -3.07
CA LYS A 53 -25.94 22.81 -4.28
C LYS A 53 -26.25 21.31 -4.26
N PRO A 54 -27.43 20.90 -3.79
CA PRO A 54 -27.84 19.50 -3.79
C PRO A 54 -28.10 19.01 -5.22
N ALA A 55 -27.92 17.71 -5.41
CA ALA A 55 -28.49 16.99 -6.54
C ALA A 55 -29.92 16.57 -6.19
N ILE A 56 -30.85 16.80 -7.12
CA ILE A 56 -32.27 16.50 -6.96
C ILE A 56 -32.64 15.38 -7.93
N GLU A 57 -33.11 14.25 -7.38
CA GLU A 57 -33.31 13.01 -8.16
C GLU A 57 -34.63 12.98 -8.93
N ASN A 58 -35.70 13.56 -8.38
CA ASN A 58 -37.04 13.62 -8.98
C ASN A 58 -37.55 15.06 -9.00
N LYS A 59 -38.62 15.33 -9.78
CA LYS A 59 -39.22 16.66 -9.84
C LYS A 59 -39.50 17.22 -8.44
N VAL A 60 -39.03 18.44 -8.21
CA VAL A 60 -39.29 19.24 -7.02
C VAL A 60 -40.02 20.53 -7.43
N ASP A 61 -41.09 20.87 -6.72
CA ASP A 61 -41.84 22.11 -6.93
C ASP A 61 -41.25 23.27 -6.10
N SER A 62 -40.63 22.97 -4.94
CA SER A 62 -39.94 23.96 -4.10
C SER A 62 -38.86 23.32 -3.24
N LEU A 63 -37.73 24.04 -3.07
CA LEU A 63 -36.63 23.66 -2.19
C LEU A 63 -36.39 24.75 -1.15
N VAL A 64 -36.72 24.46 0.11
CA VAL A 64 -36.72 25.44 1.21
C VAL A 64 -35.62 25.13 2.21
N TRP A 65 -34.92 26.17 2.65
CA TRP A 65 -33.78 26.07 3.56
C TRP A 65 -34.12 26.68 4.91
N HIS A 66 -33.83 25.97 5.99
CA HIS A 66 -33.99 26.42 7.38
C HIS A 66 -32.66 26.36 8.13
N LEU A 67 -32.19 27.50 8.65
CA LEU A 67 -31.00 27.56 9.50
C LEU A 67 -31.42 27.77 10.95
N ASN A 68 -31.05 26.85 11.84
CA ASN A 68 -31.45 26.82 13.25
C ASN A 68 -32.98 26.97 13.41
N GLY A 69 -33.74 26.29 12.56
CA GLY A 69 -35.21 26.33 12.54
C GLY A 69 -35.83 27.51 11.78
N LYS A 70 -35.07 28.59 11.51
CA LYS A 70 -35.57 29.77 10.78
C LYS A 70 -35.44 29.59 9.28
N ARG A 71 -36.51 29.83 8.51
CA ARG A 71 -36.46 29.83 7.04
C ARG A 71 -35.49 30.92 6.55
N VAL A 72 -34.51 30.53 5.74
CA VAL A 72 -33.46 31.41 5.21
C VAL A 72 -33.47 31.54 3.69
N ALA A 73 -34.02 30.56 2.95
CA ALA A 73 -34.13 30.63 1.49
C ALA A 73 -35.24 29.73 0.93
N ASN A 74 -35.64 30.00 -0.31
CA ASN A 74 -36.43 29.11 -1.18
C ASN A 74 -35.83 29.17 -2.58
N ALA A 75 -34.88 28.28 -2.85
CA ALA A 75 -34.04 28.29 -4.05
C ALA A 75 -33.37 26.93 -4.23
N MET A 76 -32.91 26.63 -5.44
CA MET A 76 -32.21 25.38 -5.75
C MET A 76 -30.84 25.25 -5.08
N GLU A 77 -30.26 26.36 -4.63
CA GLU A 77 -28.99 26.44 -3.94
C GLU A 77 -29.07 27.45 -2.79
N TYR A 78 -28.19 27.30 -1.81
CA TYR A 78 -28.13 28.21 -0.66
C TYR A 78 -26.69 28.60 -0.36
N ASN A 79 -26.43 29.91 -0.32
CA ASN A 79 -25.13 30.45 0.04
C ASN A 79 -25.10 30.81 1.54
N PHE A 80 -24.60 29.90 2.36
CA PHE A 80 -24.43 30.13 3.79
C PHE A 80 -23.30 31.13 4.03
N ARG A 81 -23.52 32.15 4.88
CA ARG A 81 -22.48 33.10 5.32
C ARG A 81 -22.15 32.87 6.80
N ALA A 82 -20.91 32.51 7.09
CA ALA A 82 -20.43 32.27 8.44
C ALA A 82 -20.36 33.58 9.24
N PRO A 83 -20.89 33.62 10.48
CA PRO A 83 -20.73 34.78 11.35
C PRO A 83 -19.27 35.02 11.78
N ALA A 84 -19.01 36.18 12.39
CA ALA A 84 -17.67 36.54 12.87
C ALA A 84 -17.21 35.68 14.06
N GLU A 85 -18.15 35.19 14.87
CA GLU A 85 -17.87 34.31 15.98
C GLU A 85 -18.07 32.84 15.59
N PRO A 86 -17.18 31.93 16.06
CA PRO A 86 -17.36 30.49 15.91
C PRO A 86 -18.70 30.01 16.49
N GLY A 87 -19.29 29.00 15.87
CA GLY A 87 -20.57 28.44 16.30
C GLY A 87 -20.96 27.20 15.50
N THR A 88 -22.01 26.52 15.93
CA THR A 88 -22.59 25.38 15.19
C THR A 88 -24.02 25.71 14.79
N TYR A 89 -24.37 25.37 13.55
CA TYR A 89 -25.65 25.66 12.93
C TYR A 89 -26.24 24.37 12.35
N SER A 90 -27.54 24.18 12.52
CA SER A 90 -28.30 23.10 11.90
C SER A 90 -29.03 23.67 10.68
N LEU A 91 -28.62 23.24 9.49
CA LEU A 91 -29.26 23.58 8.23
C LEU A 91 -30.14 22.40 7.79
N VAL A 92 -31.43 22.65 7.60
CA VAL A 92 -32.37 21.68 7.05
C VAL A 92 -32.77 22.14 5.65
N VAL A 93 -32.55 21.30 4.65
CA VAL A 93 -33.09 21.48 3.31
C VAL A 93 -34.30 20.57 3.13
N ILE A 94 -35.41 21.14 2.69
CA ILE A 94 -36.69 20.45 2.53
C ILE A 94 -37.15 20.58 1.07
N ALA A 95 -37.31 19.45 0.39
CA ALA A 95 -37.83 19.35 -0.96
C ALA A 95 -39.31 18.98 -0.93
N TYR A 96 -40.11 19.73 -1.69
CA TYR A 96 -41.55 19.53 -1.82
C TYR A 96 -41.90 19.15 -3.24
N ASN A 97 -42.79 18.18 -3.42
CA ASN A 97 -43.55 18.03 -4.66
C ASN A 97 -45.00 17.61 -4.36
N SER A 98 -45.82 17.45 -5.39
CA SER A 98 -47.23 17.06 -5.29
C SER A 98 -47.43 15.80 -4.43
N GLY A 99 -47.69 16.01 -3.13
CA GLY A 99 -47.98 14.97 -2.15
C GLY A 99 -46.80 14.48 -1.31
N ASN A 100 -45.55 14.90 -1.56
CA ASN A 100 -44.39 14.42 -0.79
C ASN A 100 -43.56 15.55 -0.19
N VAL A 101 -42.94 15.25 0.95
CA VAL A 101 -41.93 16.06 1.62
C VAL A 101 -40.74 15.19 1.92
N PHE A 102 -39.55 15.61 1.48
CA PHE A 102 -38.29 14.97 1.81
C PHE A 102 -37.34 16.00 2.42
N GLN A 103 -36.61 15.63 3.47
CA GLN A 103 -35.70 16.55 4.14
C GLN A 103 -34.31 15.94 4.34
N LYS A 104 -33.30 16.79 4.32
CA LYS A 104 -31.94 16.44 4.70
C LYS A 104 -31.42 17.46 5.70
N VAL A 105 -30.83 16.96 6.79
CA VAL A 105 -30.20 17.76 7.82
C VAL A 105 -28.70 17.81 7.57
N VAL A 106 -28.14 18.99 7.68
CA VAL A 106 -26.74 19.31 7.46
C VAL A 106 -26.25 20.11 8.66
N LYS A 107 -25.18 19.67 9.31
CA LYS A 107 -24.52 20.43 10.39
C LYS A 107 -23.46 21.35 9.78
N ILE A 108 -23.41 22.62 10.18
CA ILE A 108 -22.37 23.57 9.77
C ILE A 108 -21.66 24.08 11.02
N THR A 109 -20.34 23.89 11.12
CA THR A 109 -19.53 24.42 12.22
C THR A 109 -18.63 25.54 11.72
N THR A 110 -18.76 26.74 12.28
CA THR A 110 -17.89 27.88 11.96
C THR A 110 -16.76 28.02 12.97
N GLY A 111 -15.57 28.40 12.51
CA GLY A 111 -14.45 28.69 13.39
C GLY A 111 -13.29 29.38 12.71
N ARG A 112 -12.22 29.63 13.47
CA ARG A 112 -10.98 30.23 12.96
C ARG A 112 -10.04 29.09 12.62
N TYR A 113 -10.08 28.66 11.36
CA TYR A 113 -9.31 27.52 10.85
C TYR A 113 -8.52 27.91 9.62
N LEU A 114 -7.43 27.20 9.37
CA LEU A 114 -6.83 27.15 8.04
C LEU A 114 -7.52 26.01 7.27
N ASN A 115 -8.16 26.33 6.14
CA ASN A 115 -8.89 25.35 5.34
C ASN A 115 -7.99 24.77 4.26
N PHE A 116 -8.01 23.44 4.14
CA PHE A 116 -7.36 22.68 3.08
C PHE A 116 -8.36 21.74 2.43
N GLN A 117 -8.14 21.45 1.16
CA GLN A 117 -8.89 20.43 0.44
C GLN A 117 -7.92 19.45 -0.21
N THR A 118 -8.29 18.18 -0.20
CA THR A 118 -7.55 17.11 -0.88
C THR A 118 -8.51 15.98 -1.25
N THR A 119 -7.99 14.93 -1.87
CA THR A 119 -8.70 13.70 -2.20
C THR A 119 -8.19 12.53 -1.36
N THR A 120 -8.97 11.46 -1.27
CA THR A 120 -8.53 10.19 -0.66
C THR A 120 -7.29 9.64 -1.37
N ASN A 121 -6.43 8.92 -0.65
CA ASN A 121 -5.21 8.31 -1.16
C ASN A 121 -4.26 9.30 -1.85
N THR A 122 -4.18 10.52 -1.33
CA THR A 122 -3.29 11.59 -1.82
C THR A 122 -2.57 12.21 -0.63
N ILE A 123 -1.25 12.39 -0.73
CA ILE A 123 -0.45 13.07 0.29
C ILE A 123 -0.66 14.58 0.18
N LEU A 124 -1.20 15.18 1.23
CA LEU A 124 -1.32 16.62 1.43
C LEU A 124 -0.15 17.11 2.30
N ALA A 125 0.72 17.93 1.72
CA ALA A 125 1.72 18.68 2.47
C ALA A 125 1.05 19.85 3.20
N LEU A 126 1.34 19.98 4.49
CA LEU A 126 0.84 21.01 5.38
C LEU A 126 2.02 21.82 5.90
N GLU A 127 1.94 23.14 5.79
CA GLU A 127 2.98 24.03 6.30
C GLU A 127 2.49 24.79 7.53
N ALA A 128 3.34 24.86 8.54
CA ALA A 128 3.13 25.70 9.70
C ALA A 128 3.07 27.17 9.31
N SER A 129 2.22 27.95 9.96
CA SER A 129 2.20 29.40 9.75
C SER A 129 3.50 30.04 10.26
N GLN A 130 3.84 31.23 9.75
CA GLN A 130 5.09 31.94 10.06
C GLN A 130 5.31 32.20 11.57
N LYS A 131 4.26 32.16 12.40
CA LYS A 131 4.40 32.33 13.85
C LYS A 131 5.18 31.18 14.51
N PHE A 132 5.28 30.04 13.84
CA PHE A 132 6.05 28.87 14.28
C PHE A 132 7.52 28.91 13.82
N ALA A 133 7.96 29.95 13.12
CA ALA A 133 9.36 30.08 12.69
C ALA A 133 10.30 30.09 13.90
N GLY A 134 11.35 29.26 13.84
CA GLY A 134 12.36 29.11 14.90
C GLY A 134 11.92 28.29 16.12
N GLN A 135 10.73 27.70 16.10
CA GLN A 135 10.28 26.80 17.16
C GLN A 135 10.86 25.39 16.97
N ASN A 136 11.24 24.77 18.09
CA ASN A 136 11.92 23.46 18.10
C ASN A 136 11.08 22.32 18.72
N ASP A 137 9.90 22.64 19.27
CA ASP A 137 9.00 21.74 19.98
C ASP A 137 7.64 21.59 19.26
N LEU A 138 7.66 21.64 17.92
CA LEU A 138 6.46 21.54 17.10
C LEU A 138 5.78 20.18 17.30
N LYS A 139 4.44 20.22 17.33
CA LYS A 139 3.61 19.02 17.41
C LYS A 139 2.39 19.14 16.51
N TRP A 140 2.31 18.26 15.52
CA TRP A 140 1.14 18.04 14.69
C TRP A 140 0.29 16.89 15.24
N GLU A 141 -1.02 17.10 15.30
CA GLU A 141 -1.98 16.14 15.85
C GLU A 141 -3.28 16.16 15.05
N VAL A 142 -3.91 14.99 14.88
CA VAL A 142 -5.31 14.90 14.44
C VAL A 142 -6.19 14.94 15.68
N LEU A 143 -7.05 15.96 15.80
CA LEU A 143 -7.94 16.15 16.95
C LEU A 143 -9.28 15.44 16.78
N SER A 144 -9.77 15.35 15.55
CA SER A 144 -11.07 14.76 15.23
C SER A 144 -10.99 14.14 13.84
N PRO A 145 -10.62 12.85 13.75
CA PRO A 145 -10.61 12.14 12.50
C PRO A 145 -12.03 11.79 12.07
N SER A 146 -12.32 11.85 10.76
CA SER A 146 -13.55 11.26 10.20
C SER A 146 -13.45 9.73 10.06
N SER A 147 -12.22 9.19 10.05
CA SER A 147 -11.91 7.77 10.05
C SER A 147 -10.54 7.54 10.67
N GLU A 148 -10.31 6.39 11.27
CA GLU A 148 -9.01 5.96 11.79
C GLU A 148 -8.04 5.50 10.66
N ARG A 149 -8.50 5.42 9.40
CA ARG A 149 -7.65 5.06 8.25
C ARG A 149 -6.96 6.28 7.66
N TYR A 150 -6.08 6.89 8.44
CA TYR A 150 -5.27 8.04 8.04
C TYR A 150 -3.81 7.87 8.46
N SER A 151 -2.95 8.70 7.88
CA SER A 151 -1.56 8.87 8.25
C SER A 151 -1.24 10.35 8.47
N LEU A 152 -0.37 10.62 9.44
CA LEU A 152 0.21 11.94 9.68
C LEU A 152 1.70 11.77 9.98
N ALA A 153 2.54 12.16 9.05
CA ALA A 153 4.00 12.05 9.13
C ALA A 153 4.66 13.42 9.35
N ALA A 154 5.96 13.39 9.73
CA ALA A 154 6.78 14.57 10.05
C ALA A 154 6.16 15.48 11.14
N THR A 155 5.59 14.87 12.18
CA THR A 155 4.77 15.55 13.20
C THR A 155 5.51 16.52 14.12
N ASN A 156 6.83 16.58 14.03
CA ASN A 156 7.69 17.44 14.84
C ASN A 156 8.47 18.49 14.01
N THR A 157 8.05 18.75 12.77
CA THR A 157 8.70 19.73 11.89
C THR A 157 7.75 20.85 11.48
N THR A 158 8.26 21.86 10.79
CA THR A 158 7.42 22.95 10.22
C THR A 158 6.54 22.48 9.09
N SER A 159 6.81 21.30 8.51
CA SER A 159 5.99 20.67 7.49
C SER A 159 5.46 19.32 7.99
N ALA A 160 4.21 19.00 7.71
CA ALA A 160 3.62 17.69 7.99
C ALA A 160 2.95 17.12 6.75
N MET A 161 2.88 15.80 6.66
CA MET A 161 2.27 15.10 5.53
C MET A 161 1.04 14.35 6.02
N PHE A 162 -0.13 14.68 5.48
CA PHE A 162 -1.40 14.06 5.82
C PHE A 162 -1.96 13.27 4.64
N ALA A 163 -2.40 12.04 4.87
CA ALA A 163 -3.09 11.22 3.89
C ALA A 163 -4.20 10.40 4.55
N THR A 164 -5.24 10.02 3.81
CA THR A 164 -6.31 9.15 4.34
C THR A 164 -7.01 8.38 3.23
N VAL A 165 -7.50 7.19 3.58
CA VAL A 165 -8.31 6.33 2.71
C VAL A 165 -9.76 6.83 2.63
N ASP A 166 -10.26 7.46 3.69
CA ASP A 166 -11.66 7.81 3.83
C ASP A 166 -11.95 9.29 3.63
N ARG A 167 -13.10 9.55 3.00
CA ARG A 167 -13.64 10.89 2.80
C ARG A 167 -14.09 11.46 4.14
N GLY A 168 -14.17 12.78 4.22
CA GLY A 168 -14.73 13.47 5.38
C GLY A 168 -13.94 14.71 5.72
N VAL A 169 -14.07 15.14 6.97
CA VAL A 169 -13.38 16.32 7.48
C VAL A 169 -12.48 15.92 8.64
N TYR A 170 -11.20 16.27 8.52
CA TYR A 170 -10.19 15.98 9.52
C TYR A 170 -9.74 17.29 10.15
N LYS A 171 -9.92 17.39 11.47
CA LYS A 171 -9.47 18.56 12.22
C LYS A 171 -8.07 18.28 12.76
N LEU A 172 -7.10 19.03 12.27
CA LEU A 172 -5.71 18.94 12.67
C LEU A 172 -5.33 20.14 13.55
N LYS A 173 -4.26 19.96 14.32
CA LYS A 173 -3.67 21.01 15.14
C LYS A 173 -2.17 20.97 14.98
N ILE A 174 -1.56 22.14 14.85
CA ILE A 174 -0.14 22.34 15.12
C ILE A 174 0.01 23.18 16.38
N SER A 175 0.95 22.83 17.25
CA SER A 175 1.31 23.64 18.42
C SER A 175 2.80 23.62 18.75
N SER A 176 3.24 24.64 19.48
CA SER A 176 4.55 24.79 20.11
C SER A 176 4.40 25.78 21.26
N GLY A 177 4.74 25.39 22.49
CA GLY A 177 4.42 26.17 23.69
C GLY A 177 2.96 26.67 23.75
N SER A 178 2.77 27.99 23.78
CA SER A 178 1.44 28.64 23.77
C SER A 178 0.86 28.89 22.38
N LEU A 179 1.66 28.68 21.33
CA LEU A 179 1.22 28.84 19.94
C LEU A 179 0.40 27.62 19.51
N ALA A 180 -0.74 27.88 18.88
CA ALA A 180 -1.54 26.84 18.26
C ALA A 180 -2.23 27.37 16.99
N ASP A 181 -2.27 26.57 15.94
CA ASP A 181 -3.20 26.72 14.82
C ASP A 181 -4.05 25.46 14.70
N THR A 182 -5.30 25.65 14.29
CA THR A 182 -6.20 24.55 13.94
C THR A 182 -6.43 24.58 12.44
N LEU A 183 -6.25 23.42 11.81
CA LEU A 183 -6.46 23.22 10.40
C LEU A 183 -7.70 22.34 10.21
N LEU A 184 -8.38 22.56 9.10
CA LEU A 184 -9.49 21.75 8.68
C LEU A 184 -9.23 21.23 7.26
N VAL A 185 -9.08 19.91 7.15
CA VAL A 185 -8.82 19.24 5.88
C VAL A 185 -10.12 18.57 5.42
N THR A 186 -10.72 19.10 4.36
CA THR A 186 -11.86 18.46 3.70
C THR A 186 -11.35 17.50 2.64
N VAL A 187 -11.63 16.21 2.82
CA VAL A 187 -11.19 15.12 1.95
C VAL A 187 -12.36 14.64 1.10
N ARG A 188 -12.22 14.77 -0.21
CA ARG A 188 -13.21 14.35 -1.21
C ARG A 188 -12.76 13.08 -1.92
N GLN A 189 -13.63 12.54 -2.77
CA GLN A 189 -13.22 11.47 -3.69
C GLN A 189 -12.53 12.09 -4.90
N PRO A 190 -11.48 11.44 -5.45
CA PRO A 190 -10.89 11.85 -6.72
C PRO A 190 -11.87 11.66 -7.89
N GLU A 191 -11.61 12.35 -9.00
CA GLU A 191 -12.42 12.20 -10.23
C GLU A 191 -12.33 10.77 -10.81
N ARG A 192 -11.16 10.15 -10.72
CA ARG A 192 -10.92 8.75 -11.08
C ARG A 192 -10.82 7.90 -9.82
N LEU A 193 -11.61 6.83 -9.77
CA LEU A 193 -11.47 5.82 -8.73
C LEU A 193 -10.12 5.10 -8.84
N ALA A 194 -9.46 4.94 -7.70
CA ALA A 194 -8.23 4.18 -7.58
C ALA A 194 -8.47 2.68 -7.81
N SER A 195 -7.54 2.02 -8.51
CA SER A 195 -7.47 0.56 -8.57
C SER A 195 -6.77 0.04 -7.33
N ALA A 196 -7.25 -1.03 -6.71
CA ALA A 196 -6.55 -1.66 -5.59
C ALA A 196 -5.28 -2.43 -6.00
N TYR A 197 -4.97 -2.49 -7.29
CA TYR A 197 -3.93 -3.35 -7.86
C TYR A 197 -2.77 -2.55 -8.47
N ILE A 198 -1.63 -3.21 -8.68
CA ILE A 198 -0.47 -2.64 -9.39
C ILE A 198 -0.92 -1.95 -10.67
N ALA A 199 -0.51 -0.70 -10.86
CA ALA A 199 -0.85 0.10 -12.02
C ALA A 199 0.26 0.12 -13.08
N LYS A 200 1.52 -0.07 -12.66
CA LYS A 200 2.68 0.03 -13.55
C LYS A 200 3.88 -0.76 -13.05
N VAL A 201 4.64 -1.32 -13.99
CA VAL A 201 6.02 -1.77 -13.79
C VAL A 201 6.94 -0.69 -14.39
N PHE A 202 7.82 -0.13 -13.56
CA PHE A 202 8.78 0.90 -13.95
C PHE A 202 10.10 0.31 -14.41
N ASP A 203 10.52 -0.79 -13.79
CA ASP A 203 11.78 -1.44 -14.10
C ASP A 203 11.73 -2.92 -13.71
N TYR A 204 12.53 -3.75 -14.37
CA TYR A 204 12.62 -5.19 -14.16
C TYR A 204 13.96 -5.71 -14.69
N LEU A 205 14.77 -6.26 -13.79
CA LEU A 205 16.02 -6.91 -14.14
C LEU A 205 16.24 -8.10 -13.20
N PRO A 206 15.89 -9.32 -13.61
CA PRO A 206 16.12 -10.51 -12.80
C PRO A 206 17.61 -10.83 -12.77
N ALA A 207 18.08 -11.40 -11.66
CA ALA A 207 19.40 -12.02 -11.59
C ALA A 207 19.34 -13.40 -12.24
N PRO A 208 20.48 -14.07 -12.49
CA PRO A 208 20.45 -15.37 -13.11
C PRO A 208 19.62 -16.40 -12.33
N GLY A 209 18.80 -17.19 -13.03
CA GLY A 209 17.94 -18.21 -12.44
C GLY A 209 17.20 -19.08 -13.44
N GLN A 210 16.63 -20.19 -12.98
CA GLN A 210 16.06 -21.27 -13.79
C GLN A 210 14.79 -20.89 -14.55
N PHE A 211 14.11 -19.81 -14.16
CA PHE A 211 12.93 -19.28 -14.86
C PHE A 211 13.21 -17.99 -15.65
N VAL A 212 14.43 -17.47 -15.57
CA VAL A 212 14.84 -16.32 -16.37
C VAL A 212 14.75 -16.68 -17.85
N ASN A 213 14.30 -15.71 -18.65
CA ASN A 213 13.95 -15.84 -20.07
C ASN A 213 12.67 -16.64 -20.38
N GLU A 214 11.99 -17.22 -19.39
CA GLU A 214 10.67 -17.86 -19.55
C GLU A 214 9.55 -17.09 -18.83
N LEU A 215 9.83 -16.47 -17.68
CA LEU A 215 8.85 -15.77 -16.85
C LEU A 215 9.31 -14.34 -16.48
N PRO A 216 9.07 -13.33 -17.35
CA PRO A 216 8.38 -13.41 -18.64
C PRO A 216 9.28 -13.91 -19.77
N LYS A 217 8.65 -14.43 -20.83
CA LYS A 217 9.36 -15.06 -21.94
C LYS A 217 10.16 -14.05 -22.76
N TYR A 218 11.46 -14.29 -22.87
CA TYR A 218 12.35 -13.59 -23.81
C TYR A 218 12.16 -14.13 -25.23
N ILE A 219 12.18 -13.21 -26.18
CA ILE A 219 12.22 -13.47 -27.62
C ILE A 219 13.46 -12.77 -28.16
N SER A 220 14.19 -13.43 -29.06
CA SER A 220 15.40 -12.85 -29.66
C SER A 220 15.12 -11.46 -30.21
N GLY A 221 15.90 -10.48 -29.74
CA GLY A 221 15.75 -9.06 -30.09
C GLY A 221 14.97 -8.22 -29.09
N ASP A 222 14.34 -8.80 -28.06
CA ASP A 222 13.73 -8.02 -26.99
C ASP A 222 14.79 -7.14 -26.28
N THR A 223 14.41 -5.89 -26.03
CA THR A 223 15.20 -4.93 -25.24
C THR A 223 14.80 -4.95 -23.76
N HIS A 224 15.55 -4.24 -22.93
CA HIS A 224 15.18 -4.00 -21.54
C HIS A 224 13.77 -3.42 -21.40
N GLU A 225 13.44 -2.38 -22.16
CA GLU A 225 12.12 -1.76 -22.16
C GLU A 225 11.02 -2.74 -22.58
N THR A 226 11.33 -3.65 -23.51
CA THR A 226 10.39 -4.69 -23.94
C THR A 226 10.14 -5.69 -22.81
N MET A 227 11.17 -6.09 -22.08
CA MET A 227 11.06 -7.01 -20.95
C MET A 227 10.35 -6.36 -19.75
N VAL A 228 10.59 -5.08 -19.47
CA VAL A 228 9.80 -4.28 -18.53
C VAL A 228 8.33 -4.25 -18.94
N GLY A 229 8.04 -4.00 -20.22
CA GLY A 229 6.68 -4.02 -20.75
C GLY A 229 6.00 -5.38 -20.64
N LYS A 230 6.73 -6.49 -20.83
CA LYS A 230 6.23 -7.85 -20.62
C LYS A 230 5.94 -8.13 -19.15
N ALA A 231 6.85 -7.80 -18.24
CA ALA A 231 6.60 -7.88 -16.80
C ALA A 231 5.34 -7.07 -16.42
N GLY A 232 5.15 -5.89 -17.02
CA GLY A 232 3.94 -5.09 -16.87
C GLY A 232 2.66 -5.82 -17.31
N LYS A 233 2.69 -6.56 -18.41
CA LYS A 233 1.54 -7.37 -18.86
C LYS A 233 1.20 -8.50 -17.89
N GLU A 234 2.20 -9.05 -17.22
CA GLU A 234 1.99 -10.11 -16.23
C GLU A 234 1.49 -9.56 -14.89
N LEU A 235 1.90 -8.35 -14.47
CA LEU A 235 1.68 -7.89 -13.09
C LEU A 235 0.59 -6.83 -12.90
N VAL A 236 0.22 -6.07 -13.96
CA VAL A 236 -0.70 -4.93 -13.82
C VAL A 236 -2.16 -5.40 -13.76
N GLY A 237 -2.88 -4.89 -12.77
CA GLY A 237 -4.31 -5.14 -12.57
C GLY A 237 -4.65 -6.38 -11.73
N GLU A 238 -5.95 -6.69 -11.66
CA GLU A 238 -6.48 -7.76 -10.81
C GLU A 238 -6.11 -9.18 -11.28
N ASN A 239 -6.08 -9.37 -12.60
CA ASN A 239 -5.80 -10.65 -13.24
C ASN A 239 -4.32 -10.75 -13.60
N ALA A 240 -3.46 -10.70 -12.57
CA ALA A 240 -2.03 -10.83 -12.72
C ALA A 240 -1.58 -12.30 -12.76
N ASN A 241 -0.54 -12.57 -13.53
CA ASN A 241 0.25 -13.80 -13.52
C ASN A 241 1.49 -13.62 -12.63
N THR A 242 2.47 -14.51 -12.80
CA THR A 242 3.71 -14.53 -12.02
C THR A 242 4.92 -14.31 -12.91
N ILE A 243 5.90 -13.54 -12.42
CA ILE A 243 7.25 -13.42 -12.99
C ILE A 243 8.29 -13.90 -11.99
N SER A 244 9.48 -14.25 -12.48
CA SER A 244 10.63 -14.64 -11.65
C SER A 244 11.63 -13.49 -11.53
N LEU A 245 12.18 -13.29 -10.33
CA LEU A 245 13.32 -12.38 -10.11
C LEU A 245 14.68 -13.08 -10.26
N GLY A 246 14.71 -14.41 -10.38
CA GLY A 246 15.94 -15.19 -10.37
C GLY A 246 16.63 -15.15 -9.00
N GLY A 247 17.94 -15.42 -8.98
CA GLY A 247 18.73 -15.44 -7.74
C GLY A 247 18.87 -14.08 -7.05
N TRP A 248 19.77 -14.01 -6.05
CA TRP A 248 19.95 -12.82 -5.22
C TRP A 248 20.13 -11.51 -6.01
N GLY A 249 19.41 -10.47 -5.58
CA GLY A 249 19.52 -9.11 -6.10
C GLY A 249 18.67 -8.81 -7.34
N GLY A 250 18.18 -9.83 -8.05
CA GLY A 250 17.22 -9.65 -9.14
C GLY A 250 15.96 -8.96 -8.66
N TYR A 251 15.39 -8.04 -9.45
CA TYR A 251 14.39 -7.10 -8.93
C TYR A 251 13.30 -6.70 -9.93
N VAL A 252 12.22 -6.15 -9.37
CA VAL A 252 11.17 -5.42 -10.08
C VAL A 252 10.81 -4.13 -9.33
N VAL A 253 10.45 -3.08 -10.07
CA VAL A 253 9.95 -1.81 -9.54
C VAL A 253 8.51 -1.60 -10.00
N LEU A 254 7.61 -1.44 -9.04
CA LEU A 254 6.16 -1.38 -9.19
C LEU A 254 5.65 -0.02 -8.75
N GLY A 255 4.50 0.39 -9.27
CA GLY A 255 3.76 1.53 -8.73
C GLY A 255 2.26 1.34 -8.77
N PHE A 256 1.60 2.05 -7.87
CA PHE A 256 0.14 2.14 -7.76
C PHE A 256 -0.35 3.45 -8.39
N ASP A 257 -1.64 3.51 -8.72
CA ASP A 257 -2.23 4.70 -9.35
C ASP A 257 -2.72 5.75 -8.34
N HIS A 258 -2.37 5.55 -7.07
CA HIS A 258 -2.71 6.32 -5.90
C HIS A 258 -1.69 6.04 -4.79
N THR A 259 -1.70 6.85 -3.72
CA THR A 259 -0.88 6.57 -2.54
C THR A 259 -1.55 5.51 -1.66
N ILE A 260 -0.86 4.41 -1.39
CA ILE A 260 -1.25 3.47 -0.33
C ILE A 260 -0.93 4.13 1.01
N VAL A 261 -1.96 4.42 1.79
CA VAL A 261 -1.83 5.15 3.06
C VAL A 261 -1.23 4.25 4.13
N ASN A 262 -0.22 4.74 4.86
CA ASN A 262 0.32 4.08 6.05
C ASN A 262 -0.66 4.21 7.22
N VAL A 263 -1.53 3.23 7.40
CA VAL A 263 -2.57 3.23 8.43
C VAL A 263 -2.00 2.61 9.70
N ALA A 264 -1.91 3.42 10.76
CA ALA A 264 -1.33 3.00 12.03
C ALA A 264 -1.92 1.68 12.55
N GLY A 265 -1.04 0.70 12.80
CA GLY A 265 -1.41 -0.59 13.38
C GLY A 265 -2.01 -1.59 12.39
N ARG A 266 -1.85 -1.38 11.08
CA ARG A 266 -2.35 -2.27 10.02
C ARG A 266 -1.22 -2.71 9.09
N ARG A 267 -1.37 -3.87 8.44
CA ARG A 267 -0.65 -4.09 7.16
C ARG A 267 -1.42 -3.32 6.08
N ASP A 268 -0.69 -2.63 5.21
CA ASP A 268 -1.24 -1.69 4.24
C ASP A 268 -1.34 -2.27 2.83
N PHE A 269 -0.38 -3.10 2.45
CA PHE A 269 -0.34 -3.71 1.12
C PHE A 269 0.20 -5.14 1.16
N ARG A 270 0.08 -5.84 0.05
CA ARG A 270 0.75 -7.13 -0.16
C ARG A 270 1.16 -7.28 -1.61
N ILE A 271 2.25 -8.00 -1.86
CA ILE A 271 2.63 -8.48 -3.18
C ILE A 271 2.66 -10.00 -3.11
N HIS A 272 1.99 -10.66 -4.03
CA HIS A 272 1.88 -12.12 -4.08
C HIS A 272 3.20 -12.72 -4.55
N GLY A 273 3.46 -13.94 -4.09
CA GLY A 273 4.50 -14.83 -4.61
C GLY A 273 3.91 -16.21 -4.89
N ASN A 274 4.75 -17.24 -4.90
CA ASN A 274 4.37 -18.64 -5.05
C ASN A 274 4.51 -19.45 -3.74
N ALA A 275 4.94 -18.82 -2.64
CA ALA A 275 5.28 -19.49 -1.40
C ALA A 275 4.22 -20.46 -0.88
N PHE A 276 4.67 -21.64 -0.44
CA PHE A 276 3.84 -22.69 0.13
C PHE A 276 4.56 -23.45 1.24
N GLY A 277 3.78 -24.01 2.17
CA GLY A 277 4.32 -24.88 3.23
C GLY A 277 4.56 -26.31 2.73
N ALA A 278 5.64 -26.93 3.18
CA ALA A 278 5.97 -28.32 2.87
C ALA A 278 4.89 -29.26 3.42
N ALA A 279 4.32 -30.10 2.54
CA ALA A 279 3.29 -31.07 2.94
C ALA A 279 3.84 -32.20 3.84
N ALA A 280 5.13 -32.51 3.74
CA ALA A 280 5.76 -33.64 4.43
C ALA A 280 7.19 -33.30 4.87
N ASN A 281 7.36 -32.24 5.65
CA ASN A 281 8.66 -31.92 6.25
C ASN A 281 9.12 -33.08 7.15
N PRO A 282 10.26 -33.74 6.88
CA PRO A 282 10.70 -34.90 7.65
C PRO A 282 11.16 -34.53 9.07
N ARG A 283 11.36 -33.24 9.38
CA ARG A 283 11.67 -32.76 10.72
C ARG A 283 10.41 -32.70 11.59
N PRO A 284 10.36 -33.39 12.74
CA PRO A 284 9.28 -33.23 13.71
C PRO A 284 9.20 -31.80 14.27
N ASN A 285 7.99 -31.25 14.38
CA ASN A 285 7.73 -29.91 14.95
C ASN A 285 8.53 -28.78 14.29
N ALA A 286 8.79 -28.90 12.98
CA ALA A 286 9.48 -27.85 12.23
C ALA A 286 8.70 -26.53 12.25
N PRO A 287 9.37 -25.37 12.27
CA PRO A 287 8.71 -24.09 12.02
C PRO A 287 8.14 -24.04 10.60
N PHE A 288 7.34 -23.02 10.29
CA PHE A 288 6.76 -22.88 8.96
C PHE A 288 7.86 -22.80 7.88
N GLY A 289 7.76 -23.64 6.85
CA GLY A 289 8.69 -23.69 5.73
C GLY A 289 8.22 -24.61 4.61
N GLY A 290 8.78 -24.43 3.43
CA GLY A 290 8.48 -25.15 2.19
C GLY A 290 9.20 -24.47 1.04
N SER A 291 8.46 -23.76 0.18
CA SER A 291 9.00 -22.72 -0.72
C SER A 291 8.79 -21.39 -0.04
N SER A 292 9.84 -20.82 0.55
CA SER A 292 9.81 -19.49 1.15
C SER A 292 11.06 -18.75 0.67
N GLU A 293 10.85 -17.84 -0.27
CA GLU A 293 11.90 -17.24 -1.09
C GLU A 293 11.83 -15.72 -0.95
N PRO A 294 12.21 -15.21 0.24
CA PRO A 294 11.86 -13.87 0.69
C PRO A 294 12.42 -12.79 -0.23
N GLY A 295 11.51 -12.06 -0.86
CA GLY A 295 11.78 -10.79 -1.52
C GLY A 295 11.87 -9.66 -0.50
N ILE A 296 13.01 -8.97 -0.48
CA ILE A 296 13.17 -7.74 0.31
C ILE A 296 12.38 -6.61 -0.36
N VAL A 297 11.68 -5.83 0.47
CA VAL A 297 10.80 -4.75 0.02
C VAL A 297 11.42 -3.40 0.32
N MET A 298 11.55 -2.58 -0.71
CA MET A 298 11.82 -1.15 -0.62
C MET A 298 10.57 -0.39 -1.03
N VAL A 299 10.29 0.73 -0.39
CA VAL A 299 9.13 1.58 -0.67
C VAL A 299 9.55 3.04 -0.82
N ALA A 300 8.80 3.78 -1.64
CA ALA A 300 8.98 5.22 -1.84
C ALA A 300 7.62 5.87 -2.12
N TYR A 301 7.54 7.19 -1.98
CA TYR A 301 6.39 8.01 -2.37
C TYR A 301 6.87 9.15 -3.26
N ASP A 302 6.05 9.58 -4.22
CA ASP A 302 6.35 10.57 -5.24
C ASP A 302 6.41 11.98 -4.64
N LYS A 303 7.52 12.30 -3.96
CA LYS A 303 7.67 13.52 -3.18
C LYS A 303 7.67 14.77 -4.07
N ASN A 304 8.27 14.67 -5.26
CA ASN A 304 8.39 15.77 -6.21
C ASN A 304 7.23 15.83 -7.23
N LYS A 305 6.33 14.84 -7.20
CA LYS A 305 5.13 14.74 -8.06
C LYS A 305 5.44 14.55 -9.54
N ASN A 306 6.54 13.85 -9.87
CA ASN A 306 6.97 13.60 -11.24
C ASN A 306 6.40 12.28 -11.82
N GLY A 307 5.71 11.48 -11.00
CA GLY A 307 5.13 10.19 -11.36
C GLY A 307 6.15 9.08 -11.57
N LYS A 308 7.34 9.17 -10.98
CA LYS A 308 8.46 8.22 -11.13
C LYS A 308 9.10 7.90 -9.77
N PRO A 309 9.61 6.66 -9.60
CA PRO A 309 10.44 6.35 -8.45
C PRO A 309 11.82 6.99 -8.62
N ASP A 310 12.15 7.96 -7.77
CA ASP A 310 13.47 8.59 -7.75
C ASP A 310 14.46 7.80 -6.86
N GLU A 311 15.75 7.81 -7.23
CA GLU A 311 16.76 6.96 -6.59
C GLU A 311 17.05 7.31 -5.13
N ASP A 312 16.83 8.56 -4.72
CA ASP A 312 17.11 9.07 -3.38
C ASP A 312 15.94 8.93 -2.39
N GLU A 313 14.85 8.28 -2.80
CA GLU A 313 13.59 8.21 -2.04
C GLU A 313 13.28 6.83 -1.43
N TRP A 314 14.18 5.85 -1.58
CA TRP A 314 13.93 4.47 -1.14
C TRP A 314 14.13 4.26 0.36
N TYR A 315 13.09 3.71 1.01
CA TYR A 315 13.09 3.23 2.39
C TYR A 315 12.92 1.71 2.40
N GLU A 316 13.67 1.02 3.25
CA GLU A 316 13.53 -0.44 3.37
C GLU A 316 12.40 -0.78 4.34
N ILE A 317 11.59 -1.79 4.04
CA ILE A 317 10.71 -2.42 5.03
C ILE A 317 11.55 -3.34 5.91
N LYS A 318 11.62 -3.03 7.21
CA LYS A 318 12.39 -3.80 8.18
C LYS A 318 11.71 -5.15 8.49
N GLY A 319 11.97 -6.16 7.66
CA GLY A 319 11.57 -7.53 7.93
C GLY A 319 12.31 -8.16 9.12
N SER A 320 11.83 -9.32 9.56
CA SER A 320 12.31 -9.97 10.79
C SER A 320 13.77 -10.41 10.77
N GLY A 321 14.30 -10.73 9.59
CA GLY A 321 15.70 -11.12 9.37
C GLY A 321 16.61 -9.98 8.89
N ASN A 322 16.10 -8.74 8.82
CA ASN A 322 16.77 -7.61 8.15
C ASN A 322 18.09 -7.18 8.83
N LEU A 323 18.23 -7.40 10.14
CA LEU A 323 19.46 -7.10 10.88
C LEU A 323 20.21 -8.39 11.26
N SER A 324 19.48 -9.42 11.63
CA SER A 324 19.99 -10.73 12.01
C SER A 324 18.84 -11.73 11.98
N ALA A 325 19.13 -12.99 11.64
CA ALA A 325 18.18 -14.08 11.69
C ALA A 325 18.11 -14.78 13.06
N GLU A 326 18.86 -14.35 14.07
CA GLU A 326 18.94 -15.02 15.39
C GLU A 326 17.59 -15.22 16.10
N LYS A 327 16.59 -14.39 15.77
CA LYS A 327 15.23 -14.49 16.33
C LYS A 327 14.30 -15.37 15.51
N GLU A 328 14.73 -15.85 14.34
CA GLU A 328 13.94 -16.76 13.52
C GLU A 328 13.91 -18.15 14.13
N LEU A 329 12.74 -18.79 14.08
CA LEU A 329 12.52 -20.10 14.71
C LEU A 329 13.39 -21.21 14.12
N TRP A 330 13.84 -21.06 12.88
CA TRP A 330 14.71 -22.00 12.17
C TRP A 330 16.21 -21.73 12.38
N TYR A 331 16.59 -20.61 13.02
CA TYR A 331 17.99 -20.17 13.11
C TYR A 331 18.92 -21.23 13.71
N ALA A 332 18.57 -21.78 14.87
CA ALA A 332 19.38 -22.78 15.55
C ALA A 332 19.53 -24.07 14.72
N ILE A 333 18.51 -24.40 13.91
CA ILE A 333 18.54 -25.54 12.99
C ILE A 333 19.57 -25.28 11.89
N ALA A 334 19.51 -24.09 11.28
CA ALA A 334 20.44 -23.67 10.22
C ALA A 334 21.88 -23.65 10.72
N VAL A 335 22.14 -23.12 11.93
CA VAL A 335 23.46 -23.16 12.58
C VAL A 335 23.93 -24.61 12.75
N GLY A 336 23.10 -25.50 13.27
CA GLY A 336 23.43 -26.92 13.45
C GLY A 336 23.69 -27.68 12.14
N LYS A 337 23.29 -27.11 11.00
CA LYS A 337 23.49 -27.63 9.64
C LYS A 337 24.61 -26.92 8.87
N ASN A 338 25.38 -26.05 9.55
CA ASN A 338 26.45 -25.25 8.97
C ASN A 338 25.98 -24.33 7.82
N ASN A 339 24.73 -23.87 7.85
CA ASN A 339 24.29 -22.84 6.93
C ASN A 339 24.94 -21.49 7.25
N ASP A 340 25.13 -20.67 6.22
CA ASP A 340 25.54 -19.27 6.40
C ASP A 340 24.34 -18.42 6.86
N VAL A 341 24.24 -18.23 8.17
CA VAL A 341 23.14 -17.49 8.82
C VAL A 341 23.43 -16.00 9.01
N ARG A 342 24.50 -15.48 8.40
CA ARG A 342 24.83 -14.04 8.46
C ARG A 342 23.88 -13.25 7.56
N THR A 343 23.49 -12.07 8.04
CA THR A 343 22.80 -11.05 7.24
C THR A 343 23.78 -9.92 6.93
N PHE A 344 23.91 -9.57 5.65
CA PHE A 344 24.79 -8.50 5.19
C PHE A 344 23.95 -7.32 4.72
N ARG A 345 24.04 -6.17 5.40
CA ARG A 345 23.29 -4.96 5.03
C ARG A 345 23.82 -4.28 3.77
N SER A 346 25.14 -4.32 3.59
CA SER A 346 25.85 -3.71 2.46
C SER A 346 26.53 -4.81 1.66
N TYR A 347 25.75 -5.55 0.88
CA TYR A 347 26.23 -6.64 0.05
C TYR A 347 26.20 -6.24 -1.43
N GLU A 348 27.21 -6.67 -2.16
CA GLU A 348 27.31 -6.51 -3.60
C GLU A 348 27.76 -7.85 -4.20
N MET A 349 27.08 -8.28 -5.25
CA MET A 349 27.41 -9.53 -5.95
C MET A 349 27.37 -9.33 -7.45
N THR A 350 28.40 -9.86 -8.12
CA THR A 350 28.56 -9.79 -9.56
C THR A 350 28.44 -11.18 -10.16
N TYR A 351 27.61 -11.33 -11.18
CA TYR A 351 27.43 -12.54 -11.97
C TYR A 351 28.13 -12.42 -13.31
N ASP A 352 28.96 -13.39 -13.66
CA ASP A 352 29.60 -13.51 -14.96
C ASP A 352 28.66 -14.26 -15.93
N ARG A 353 28.54 -13.77 -17.18
CA ARG A 353 27.86 -14.49 -18.26
C ARG A 353 28.42 -15.91 -18.36
N PRO A 354 27.57 -16.95 -18.56
CA PRO A 354 28.05 -18.33 -18.58
C PRO A 354 29.05 -18.53 -19.73
N ALA A 355 30.16 -19.20 -19.43
CA ALA A 355 31.19 -19.50 -20.42
C ALA A 355 30.73 -20.55 -21.46
N THR A 356 29.78 -21.39 -21.08
CA THR A 356 29.17 -22.42 -21.94
C THR A 356 27.71 -22.63 -21.56
N GLU A 357 26.87 -22.86 -22.57
CA GLU A 357 25.48 -23.32 -22.40
C GLU A 357 25.35 -24.85 -22.47
N SER A 358 26.44 -25.54 -22.82
CA SER A 358 26.48 -26.99 -23.02
C SER A 358 26.98 -27.71 -21.76
N PRO A 359 26.29 -28.76 -21.29
CA PRO A 359 26.77 -29.68 -20.26
C PRO A 359 28.16 -30.24 -20.56
N VAL A 360 28.98 -30.37 -19.51
CA VAL A 360 30.24 -31.12 -19.58
C VAL A 360 30.01 -32.47 -18.90
N GLY A 361 30.03 -33.54 -19.68
CA GLY A 361 29.80 -34.90 -19.19
C GLY A 361 28.30 -35.25 -19.04
N THR A 362 28.03 -36.37 -18.38
CA THR A 362 26.64 -36.83 -18.13
C THR A 362 26.08 -36.13 -16.89
N PRO A 363 24.86 -35.55 -16.95
CA PRO A 363 24.22 -34.94 -15.79
C PRO A 363 24.13 -35.90 -14.60
N GLN A 364 24.31 -35.36 -13.38
CA GLN A 364 24.19 -36.10 -12.13
C GLN A 364 23.29 -35.32 -11.17
N ASN A 365 22.46 -36.01 -10.38
CA ASN A 365 21.58 -35.42 -9.37
C ASN A 365 20.69 -34.28 -9.91
N ASN A 366 20.18 -34.43 -11.15
CA ASN A 366 19.40 -33.42 -11.86
C ASN A 366 20.15 -32.10 -12.15
N ILE A 367 21.49 -32.11 -12.13
CA ILE A 367 22.35 -30.98 -12.46
C ILE A 367 23.04 -31.27 -13.80
N SER A 368 22.85 -30.37 -14.76
CA SER A 368 23.42 -30.44 -16.11
C SER A 368 24.75 -29.69 -16.22
N ILE A 369 24.88 -28.53 -15.56
CA ILE A 369 26.14 -27.77 -15.45
C ILE A 369 26.31 -27.34 -14.00
N ALA A 370 27.23 -27.96 -13.28
CA ALA A 370 27.47 -27.64 -11.86
C ALA A 370 28.10 -26.25 -11.66
N ASN A 371 29.02 -25.85 -12.54
CA ASN A 371 29.71 -24.56 -12.48
C ASN A 371 29.24 -23.66 -13.64
N TYR A 372 27.97 -23.27 -13.64
CA TYR A 372 27.35 -22.63 -14.81
C TYR A 372 27.60 -21.12 -14.88
N ILE A 373 27.10 -20.37 -13.89
CA ILE A 373 27.25 -18.91 -13.83
C ILE A 373 28.08 -18.57 -12.62
N ARG A 374 29.31 -18.11 -12.85
CA ARG A 374 30.21 -17.71 -11.78
C ARG A 374 29.71 -16.44 -11.12
N TRP A 375 29.88 -16.34 -9.81
CA TRP A 375 29.66 -15.10 -9.08
C TRP A 375 30.80 -14.79 -8.10
N THR A 376 30.98 -13.51 -7.81
CA THR A 376 31.90 -12.99 -6.79
C THR A 376 31.19 -11.92 -5.96
N ASP A 377 31.49 -11.83 -4.67
CA ASP A 377 30.89 -10.84 -3.78
C ASP A 377 31.92 -9.86 -3.17
N ASN A 378 31.41 -8.80 -2.53
CA ASN A 378 32.22 -7.83 -1.78
C ASN A 378 32.68 -8.32 -0.39
N GLN A 379 32.39 -9.58 -0.03
CA GLN A 379 32.88 -10.25 1.17
C GLN A 379 34.11 -11.12 0.87
N GLY A 380 34.59 -11.12 -0.38
CA GLY A 380 35.73 -11.91 -0.84
C GLY A 380 35.39 -13.37 -1.14
N GLN A 381 34.10 -13.71 -1.22
CA GLN A 381 33.62 -15.04 -1.58
C GLN A 381 33.31 -15.12 -3.09
N GLN A 382 33.30 -16.34 -3.60
CA GLN A 382 32.93 -16.65 -4.97
C GLN A 382 32.27 -18.03 -5.02
N GLY A 383 31.50 -18.26 -6.08
CA GLY A 383 30.86 -19.54 -6.31
C GLY A 383 30.23 -19.61 -7.70
N TYR A 384 29.29 -20.54 -7.86
CA TYR A 384 28.55 -20.72 -9.10
C TYR A 384 27.06 -20.89 -8.81
N LYS A 385 26.21 -20.42 -9.73
CA LYS A 385 24.85 -20.93 -9.90
C LYS A 385 24.91 -22.24 -10.68
N VAL A 386 24.00 -23.16 -10.41
CA VAL A 386 23.93 -24.46 -11.09
C VAL A 386 22.88 -24.41 -12.21
N LYS A 387 23.10 -25.13 -13.30
CA LYS A 387 22.06 -25.40 -14.31
C LYS A 387 21.46 -26.78 -14.03
N ASN A 388 20.15 -26.85 -13.80
CA ASN A 388 19.47 -28.13 -13.61
C ASN A 388 19.15 -28.81 -14.95
N THR A 389 18.58 -30.01 -14.90
CA THR A 389 18.17 -30.78 -16.09
C THR A 389 16.74 -30.46 -16.55
N PHE A 390 15.98 -29.66 -15.78
CA PHE A 390 14.57 -29.35 -16.04
C PHE A 390 14.40 -28.12 -16.95
N HIS A 391 15.37 -27.20 -16.94
CA HIS A 391 15.32 -25.94 -17.68
C HIS A 391 16.52 -25.83 -18.64
N ALA A 392 16.22 -25.70 -19.93
CA ALA A 392 17.23 -25.73 -21.00
C ALA A 392 17.69 -24.34 -21.45
N GLN A 393 16.86 -23.31 -21.28
CA GLN A 393 17.17 -21.93 -21.66
C GLN A 393 18.38 -21.38 -20.88
N SER A 394 18.95 -20.27 -21.34
CA SER A 394 20.01 -19.59 -20.57
C SER A 394 19.42 -19.07 -19.27
N TYR A 395 20.13 -19.20 -18.15
CA TYR A 395 19.67 -18.60 -16.89
C TYR A 395 20.11 -17.13 -16.79
N TYR A 396 21.06 -16.70 -17.61
CA TYR A 396 21.48 -15.31 -17.67
C TYR A 396 20.45 -14.48 -18.47
N PRO A 397 20.04 -13.28 -18.02
CA PRO A 397 19.08 -12.46 -18.76
C PRO A 397 19.55 -12.19 -20.20
N ALA A 398 18.83 -12.71 -21.19
CA ALA A 398 19.31 -12.75 -22.57
C ALA A 398 19.31 -11.38 -23.28
N TRP A 399 18.60 -10.39 -22.73
CA TRP A 399 18.58 -9.01 -23.22
C TRP A 399 19.72 -8.14 -22.66
N VAL A 400 20.42 -8.60 -21.62
CA VAL A 400 21.61 -7.92 -21.11
C VAL A 400 22.78 -8.21 -22.04
N LYS A 401 23.49 -7.16 -22.46
CA LYS A 401 24.64 -7.27 -23.39
C LYS A 401 25.97 -7.40 -22.67
N ASP A 402 26.07 -6.87 -21.47
CA ASP A 402 27.30 -6.90 -20.69
C ASP A 402 27.64 -8.32 -20.24
N ASP A 403 28.93 -8.64 -20.12
CA ASP A 403 29.39 -9.95 -19.63
C ASP A 403 29.27 -10.10 -18.11
N LYS A 404 28.92 -9.02 -17.41
CA LYS A 404 28.80 -8.97 -15.96
C LYS A 404 27.56 -8.17 -15.58
N ILE A 405 26.80 -8.66 -14.60
CA ILE A 405 25.74 -7.88 -13.94
C ILE A 405 26.04 -7.85 -12.45
N THR A 406 25.97 -6.66 -11.85
CA THR A 406 26.23 -6.44 -10.43
C THR A 406 24.98 -5.91 -9.74
N TYR A 407 24.61 -6.55 -8.63
CA TYR A 407 23.51 -6.14 -7.77
C TYR A 407 24.01 -5.68 -6.40
N LYS A 408 23.25 -4.79 -5.75
CA LYS A 408 23.55 -4.24 -4.42
C LYS A 408 22.30 -4.29 -3.56
N GLY A 409 22.46 -4.60 -2.28
CA GLY A 409 21.36 -4.61 -1.32
C GLY A 409 21.69 -5.39 -0.06
N VAL A 410 20.63 -5.81 0.63
CA VAL A 410 20.75 -6.69 1.79
C VAL A 410 20.78 -8.14 1.30
N ARG A 411 21.69 -8.95 1.86
CA ARG A 411 21.66 -10.41 1.73
C ARG A 411 21.20 -11.00 3.06
N LEU A 412 20.05 -11.66 3.05
CA LEU A 412 19.51 -12.36 4.21
C LEU A 412 20.31 -13.65 4.48
N ALA A 413 20.13 -14.14 5.70
CA ALA A 413 20.59 -15.46 6.11
C ALA A 413 20.00 -16.57 5.22
N ARG A 414 20.76 -17.64 5.00
CA ARG A 414 20.32 -18.81 4.22
C ARG A 414 19.26 -19.61 4.97
N ASN A 415 18.03 -19.59 4.48
CA ASN A 415 16.86 -20.21 5.09
C ASN A 415 16.51 -21.59 4.51
N GLY A 416 17.16 -22.03 3.43
CA GLY A 416 17.03 -23.38 2.89
C GLY A 416 17.82 -24.40 3.72
N ILE A 417 17.16 -25.41 4.27
CA ILE A 417 17.80 -26.47 5.05
C ILE A 417 17.59 -27.80 4.36
N GLU A 418 18.67 -28.55 4.18
CA GLU A 418 18.62 -29.94 3.74
C GLU A 418 18.22 -30.83 4.93
N GLU A 419 17.01 -31.36 4.89
CA GLU A 419 16.40 -32.09 6.00
C GLU A 419 16.52 -33.61 5.88
N SER A 420 16.87 -34.15 4.70
CA SER A 420 16.99 -35.61 4.52
C SER A 420 18.33 -36.19 4.98
N GLY A 421 19.37 -35.37 5.09
CA GLY A 421 20.76 -35.80 5.29
C GLY A 421 21.44 -36.35 4.03
N GLN A 422 20.72 -36.42 2.91
CA GLN A 422 21.19 -37.04 1.65
C GLN A 422 21.12 -36.09 0.44
N GLY A 423 20.71 -34.83 0.63
CA GLY A 423 20.54 -33.88 -0.47
C GLY A 423 19.25 -34.07 -1.27
N SER A 424 18.28 -34.81 -0.73
CA SER A 424 17.05 -35.17 -1.44
C SER A 424 15.84 -34.31 -1.05
N TYR A 425 15.88 -33.65 0.11
CA TYR A 425 14.75 -32.86 0.61
C TYR A 425 15.24 -31.55 1.24
N TYR A 426 14.89 -30.44 0.60
CA TYR A 426 15.18 -29.10 1.08
C TYR A 426 13.89 -28.43 1.54
N VAL A 427 13.99 -27.69 2.64
CA VAL A 427 12.91 -26.85 3.17
C VAL A 427 13.44 -25.43 3.30
N GLN A 428 12.86 -24.51 2.55
CA GLN A 428 13.11 -23.08 2.73
C GLN A 428 12.15 -22.57 3.81
N TYR A 429 12.70 -22.21 4.97
CA TYR A 429 11.89 -21.78 6.10
C TYR A 429 11.48 -20.31 5.97
N GLY A 430 10.24 -20.00 6.36
CA GLY A 430 9.74 -18.64 6.33
C GLY A 430 10.46 -17.77 7.36
N PHE A 431 10.86 -16.57 6.95
CA PHE A 431 11.12 -15.49 7.88
C PHE A 431 9.81 -15.06 8.54
N SER A 432 9.83 -14.47 9.72
CA SER A 432 8.60 -14.16 10.47
C SER A 432 7.69 -13.12 9.78
N TYR A 433 8.23 -12.05 9.18
CA TYR A 433 7.44 -11.00 8.49
C TYR A 433 8.27 -10.05 7.62
N GLY A 434 7.59 -9.24 6.80
CA GLY A 434 8.17 -8.09 6.09
C GLY A 434 8.80 -8.42 4.74
N TYR A 435 8.49 -9.60 4.18
CA TYR A 435 9.04 -10.08 2.92
C TYR A 435 7.93 -10.58 1.99
N VAL A 436 8.13 -10.36 0.69
CA VAL A 436 7.31 -10.95 -0.38
C VAL A 436 7.73 -12.39 -0.60
N ASP A 437 6.81 -13.23 -1.07
CA ASP A 437 7.08 -14.64 -1.41
C ASP A 437 7.68 -15.46 -0.25
N ASN A 438 7.26 -15.12 0.96
CA ASN A 438 7.76 -15.70 2.20
C ASN A 438 6.70 -16.52 2.93
N TYR A 439 5.42 -16.18 2.75
CA TYR A 439 4.26 -16.94 3.22
C TYR A 439 3.22 -17.04 2.10
N PRO A 440 2.31 -18.04 2.15
CA PRO A 440 1.20 -18.14 1.21
C PRO A 440 0.41 -16.84 1.13
N ASN A 441 -0.02 -16.46 -0.07
CA ASN A 441 -0.60 -15.14 -0.33
C ASN A 441 -1.84 -14.82 0.51
N VAL A 442 -2.56 -15.82 1.04
CA VAL A 442 -3.73 -15.58 1.91
C VAL A 442 -3.37 -15.43 3.38
N HIS A 443 -2.14 -15.74 3.78
CA HIS A 443 -1.69 -15.71 5.17
C HIS A 443 -1.35 -14.27 5.60
N ASP A 444 -1.68 -13.90 6.84
CA ASP A 444 -1.48 -12.53 7.37
C ASP A 444 -0.03 -12.04 7.28
N ASN A 445 0.95 -12.94 7.44
CA ASN A 445 2.38 -12.61 7.36
C ASN A 445 2.89 -12.34 5.93
N SER A 446 2.05 -12.49 4.89
CA SER A 446 2.37 -11.96 3.54
C SER A 446 2.00 -10.48 3.40
N GLY A 447 1.25 -9.91 4.34
CA GLY A 447 0.96 -8.48 4.37
C GLY A 447 2.17 -7.67 4.86
N ILE A 448 2.35 -6.48 4.28
CA ILE A 448 3.41 -5.54 4.57
C ILE A 448 2.82 -4.31 5.24
N ASP A 449 3.42 -3.89 6.35
CA ASP A 449 3.09 -2.66 7.08
C ASP A 449 4.16 -1.60 6.75
N ILE A 450 3.72 -0.44 6.25
CA ILE A 450 4.59 0.68 5.88
C ILE A 450 5.27 1.29 7.12
N GLU A 451 4.69 1.15 8.30
CA GLU A 451 5.25 1.58 9.59
C GLU A 451 6.54 0.82 9.97
N TRP A 452 6.86 -0.26 9.26
CA TRP A 452 8.15 -0.96 9.36
C TRP A 452 9.28 -0.29 8.57
N ALA A 453 9.01 0.82 7.86
CA ALA A 453 10.00 1.50 7.06
C ALA A 453 11.20 2.03 7.87
N ILE A 454 12.40 1.86 7.31
CA ILE A 454 13.66 2.38 7.82
C ILE A 454 14.42 3.14 6.73
N ASP A 455 15.18 4.15 7.14
CA ASP A 455 16.13 4.84 6.26
C ASP A 455 17.38 3.97 5.98
N LYS A 456 18.25 4.47 5.10
CA LYS A 456 19.53 3.81 4.76
C LYS A 456 20.49 3.59 5.94
N ASN A 457 20.28 4.28 7.06
CA ASN A 457 21.06 4.16 8.28
C ASN A 457 20.42 3.17 9.27
N GLY A 458 19.24 2.61 8.94
CA GLY A 458 18.48 1.72 9.80
C GLY A 458 17.58 2.42 10.83
N ASN A 459 17.42 3.74 10.74
CA ASN A 459 16.51 4.49 11.61
C ASN A 459 15.07 4.30 11.14
N LYS A 460 14.15 4.08 12.06
CA LYS A 460 12.72 4.05 11.76
C LYS A 460 12.28 5.39 11.17
N VAL A 461 11.48 5.34 10.10
CA VAL A 461 10.83 6.50 9.50
C VAL A 461 9.32 6.29 9.51
N THR A 462 8.58 7.36 9.73
CA THR A 462 7.12 7.36 9.55
C THR A 462 6.82 8.00 8.21
N LEU A 463 6.37 7.20 7.25
CA LEU A 463 5.94 7.67 5.93
C LEU A 463 4.44 7.96 5.96
N PRO A 464 3.94 8.98 5.22
CA PRO A 464 2.50 9.22 5.11
C PRO A 464 1.78 8.13 4.28
N GLY A 465 2.54 7.40 3.47
CA GLY A 465 2.10 6.40 2.52
C GLY A 465 3.18 6.13 1.48
N ILE A 466 2.87 5.32 0.48
CA ILE A 466 3.79 4.93 -0.59
C ILE A 466 3.08 4.96 -1.95
N ASP A 467 3.84 5.25 -3.01
CA ASP A 467 3.37 5.18 -4.41
C ASP A 467 4.14 4.10 -5.20
N PHE A 468 5.36 3.78 -4.76
CA PHE A 468 6.27 2.84 -5.43
C PHE A 468 6.76 1.75 -4.48
N VAL A 469 6.95 0.56 -5.05
CA VAL A 469 7.50 -0.61 -4.35
C VAL A 469 8.57 -1.24 -5.23
N LYS A 470 9.77 -1.44 -4.69
CA LYS A 470 10.79 -2.29 -5.33
C LYS A 470 10.93 -3.57 -4.52
N VAL A 471 10.89 -4.71 -5.20
CA VAL A 471 11.12 -6.02 -4.58
C VAL A 471 12.35 -6.65 -5.22
N TYR A 472 13.22 -7.26 -4.41
CA TYR A 472 14.37 -8.01 -4.91
C TYR A 472 14.64 -9.28 -4.10
N THR A 473 15.14 -10.33 -4.77
CA THR A 473 15.45 -11.61 -4.13
C THR A 473 16.47 -11.42 -3.02
N GLY A 474 16.10 -11.77 -1.77
CA GLY A 474 16.91 -11.45 -0.60
C GLY A 474 17.90 -12.53 -0.16
N VAL A 475 17.74 -13.76 -0.63
CA VAL A 475 18.61 -14.90 -0.25
C VAL A 475 19.49 -15.32 -1.41
N ASP A 476 20.79 -15.45 -1.16
CA ASP A 476 21.72 -16.14 -2.07
C ASP A 476 21.94 -17.58 -1.58
N GLN A 477 21.29 -18.56 -2.20
CA GLN A 477 21.43 -19.96 -1.86
C GLN A 477 21.09 -20.88 -3.04
N GLU A 478 21.84 -21.98 -3.18
CA GLU A 478 21.47 -23.13 -4.02
C GLU A 478 20.88 -24.24 -3.13
N ASN A 479 19.71 -24.74 -3.49
CA ASN A 479 18.96 -25.77 -2.75
C ASN A 479 19.01 -27.13 -3.48
N GLY A 480 20.22 -27.50 -3.93
CA GLY A 480 20.46 -28.76 -4.62
C GLY A 480 19.74 -28.85 -5.96
N TRP A 481 18.95 -29.90 -6.16
CA TRP A 481 18.22 -30.14 -7.40
C TRP A 481 17.08 -29.15 -7.67
N LEU A 482 16.61 -28.44 -6.63
CA LEU A 482 15.63 -27.36 -6.77
C LEU A 482 16.21 -26.13 -7.49
N GLY A 483 17.54 -25.97 -7.48
CA GLY A 483 18.20 -24.78 -8.02
C GLY A 483 18.33 -23.66 -6.99
N GLU A 484 18.45 -22.44 -7.49
CA GLU A 484 18.60 -21.24 -6.67
C GLU A 484 17.33 -20.91 -5.89
N ALA A 485 17.48 -20.28 -4.72
CA ALA A 485 16.39 -19.53 -4.12
C ALA A 485 16.03 -18.35 -5.03
N SER A 486 14.78 -18.31 -5.49
CA SER A 486 14.29 -17.29 -6.41
C SER A 486 13.00 -16.69 -5.89
N THR A 487 12.92 -15.37 -5.79
CA THR A 487 11.64 -14.73 -5.45
C THR A 487 10.76 -14.65 -6.69
N GLU A 488 9.53 -15.14 -6.59
CA GLU A 488 8.48 -14.95 -7.57
C GLU A 488 7.57 -13.79 -7.18
N ILE A 489 7.13 -13.04 -8.19
CA ILE A 489 6.26 -11.88 -8.02
C ILE A 489 4.98 -12.10 -8.79
N GLY A 490 3.84 -11.92 -8.13
CA GLY A 490 2.53 -11.88 -8.72
C GLY A 490 1.79 -10.59 -8.39
N ARG A 491 0.46 -10.68 -8.30
CA ARG A 491 -0.44 -9.56 -8.01
C ARG A 491 -0.01 -8.74 -6.78
N GLY A 492 -0.05 -7.42 -6.90
CA GLY A 492 0.05 -6.50 -5.76
C GLY A 492 -1.31 -5.88 -5.41
N GLU A 493 -1.54 -5.65 -4.11
CA GLU A 493 -2.84 -5.27 -3.55
C GLU A 493 -2.67 -4.16 -2.49
N ASP A 494 -3.42 -3.05 -2.63
CA ASP A 494 -3.76 -2.16 -1.52
C ASP A 494 -4.84 -2.84 -0.68
N LEU A 495 -4.51 -3.20 0.57
CA LEU A 495 -5.40 -3.94 1.44
C LEU A 495 -6.58 -3.09 1.94
N HIS A 496 -6.40 -1.77 2.05
CA HIS A 496 -7.41 -0.84 2.53
C HIS A 496 -8.54 -0.65 1.53
N LEU A 497 -8.22 -0.58 0.24
CA LEU A 497 -9.21 -0.49 -0.85
C LEU A 497 -9.98 -1.80 -1.04
N LEU A 498 -9.34 -2.95 -0.78
CA LEU A 498 -10.02 -4.26 -0.75
C LEU A 498 -10.84 -4.51 0.53
N GLY A 499 -10.71 -3.63 1.54
CA GLY A 499 -11.37 -3.79 2.83
C GLY A 499 -10.78 -4.91 3.70
N THR A 500 -9.60 -5.43 3.32
CA THR A 500 -8.87 -6.46 4.06
C THR A 500 -8.27 -5.86 5.32
N LYS A 501 -8.45 -6.54 6.46
CA LYS A 501 -8.04 -6.06 7.77
C LYS A 501 -7.06 -7.04 8.40
N ILE A 502 -5.79 -6.68 8.33
CA ILE A 502 -4.72 -7.37 9.04
C ILE A 502 -4.18 -6.34 10.03
N GLU A 503 -4.06 -6.70 11.32
CA GLU A 503 -3.48 -5.83 12.37
C GLU A 503 -2.00 -5.55 12.08
N THR A 504 -1.17 -4.97 12.93
CA THR A 504 0.31 -5.03 12.76
C THR A 504 0.91 -6.10 13.67
N ILE A 505 2.18 -6.43 13.47
CA ILE A 505 2.96 -7.22 14.44
C ILE A 505 3.52 -6.24 15.47
N LYS A 506 3.27 -6.53 16.76
CA LYS A 506 3.66 -5.67 17.88
C LYS A 506 5.09 -5.88 18.33
#